data_AF-A0A920AHR8-F1
#
_entry.id   AF-A0A920AHR8-F1
#
_cell.length_a   1.000
_cell.length_b   1.000
_cell.length_c   1.000
_cell.angle_alpha   90.00
_cell.angle_beta   90.00
_cell.angle_gamma   90.00
#
_symmetry.space_group_name_H-M   'P 1'
#
loop_
_entity.id
_entity.type
_entity.pdbx_description
1 polymer ?
#
loop_
_entity_poly.entity_id
_entity_poly.type
_entity_poly.pdbx_seq_one_letter_code
_entity_poly.pdbx_strand_id
1 'polypeptide(L)' 'MDLQQREQSFRGYFSLETLTLRHRLFEGGWSAPMRRELFQRGDAVGVLPWDPKRMNWC' A
#
# COMPACT_ATOMS: atom_id res chain seq x y z
N MET A 1 -2.73 0.50 -15.23
CA MET A 1 -2.01 1.54 -14.46
C MET A 1 -0.86 2.02 -15.33
N ASP A 2 -0.51 3.30 -15.26
CA ASP A 2 0.59 3.89 -16.02
C ASP A 2 1.46 4.71 -15.07
N LEU A 3 2.70 4.27 -14.86
CA LEU A 3 3.66 4.86 -13.93
C LEU A 3 4.52 5.87 -14.68
N GLN A 4 4.42 7.14 -14.32
CA GLN A 4 5.14 8.21 -14.99
C GLN A 4 6.46 8.53 -14.30
N GLN A 5 6.51 8.43 -12.97
CA GLN A 5 7.71 8.72 -12.20
C GLN A 5 7.75 7.94 -10.89
N ARG A 6 8.96 7.57 -10.47
CA ARG A 6 9.28 7.02 -9.16
C ARG A 6 10.48 7.76 -8.58
N GLU A 7 10.35 8.22 -7.35
CA GLU A 7 11.39 8.93 -6.61
C GLU A 7 11.58 8.29 -5.24
N GLN A 8 12.82 8.10 -4.82
CA GLN A 8 13.13 7.67 -3.47
C GLN A 8 13.20 8.92 -2.58
N SER A 9 12.07 9.32 -2.00
CA SER A 9 11.95 10.58 -1.26
C SER A 9 12.57 10.51 0.14
N PHE A 10 12.71 9.32 0.72
CA PHE A 10 13.44 9.11 1.97
C PHE A 10 14.05 7.71 2.06
N ARG A 11 15.26 7.60 2.62
CA ARG A 11 15.96 6.33 2.84
C ARG A 11 16.62 6.29 4.22
N GLY A 12 15.93 5.66 5.18
CA GLY A 12 16.42 5.39 6.54
C GLY A 12 16.10 3.96 6.97
N TYR A 13 15.78 3.75 8.25
CA TYR A 13 15.31 2.43 8.74
C TYR A 13 14.06 1.93 7.99
N PHE A 14 13.20 2.86 7.55
CA PHE A 14 12.18 2.63 6.54
C PHE A 14 12.48 3.49 5.31
N SER A 15 11.99 3.06 4.14
CA SER A 15 12.04 3.87 2.93
C SER A 15 10.67 4.46 2.60
N LEU A 16 10.69 5.67 2.03
CA LEU A 16 9.52 6.30 1.42
C LEU A 16 9.81 6.46 -0.07
N GLU A 17 8.86 6.01 -0.89
CA GLU A 17 8.88 6.30 -2.32
C GLU A 17 7.72 7.22 -2.68
N THR A 18 7.96 8.17 -3.56
CA THR A 18 6.90 8.94 -4.20
C THR A 18 6.67 8.39 -5.60
N LEU A 19 5.42 8.07 -5.92
CA LEU A 19 4.99 7.63 -7.24
C LEU A 19 4.08 8.69 -7.87
N THR A 20 4.39 9.07 -9.10
CA THR A 20 3.47 9.82 -9.96
C THR A 20 2.93 8.87 -11.02
N LEU A 21 1.62 8.68 -11.03
CA LEU A 21 0.99 7.67 -11.87
C LEU A 21 -0.44 8.05 -12.24
N ARG A 22 -1.00 7.37 -13.24
CA ARG A 22 -2.42 7.45 -13.57
C ARG A 22 -3.03 6.05 -13.69
N HIS A 23 -4.34 5.97 -13.55
CA HIS A 23 -5.09 4.71 -13.68
C HIS A 23 -6.31 4.89 -14.57
N ARG A 24 -6.86 3.77 -15.06
CA ARG A 24 -8.11 3.79 -15.82
C ARG A 24 -9.25 4.09 -14.85
N LEU A 25 -10.10 5.05 -15.21
CA LEU A 25 -11.30 5.34 -14.44
C LEU A 25 -12.38 4.31 -14.78
N PHE A 26 -13.30 4.09 -13.84
CA PHE A 26 -14.43 3.17 -14.05
C PHE A 26 -15.33 3.61 -15.20
N GLU A 27 -15.53 4.91 -15.38
CA GLU A 27 -16.28 5.50 -16.51
C GLU A 27 -15.49 5.50 -17.83
N GLY A 28 -14.30 4.87 -17.85
CA GLY A 28 -13.40 4.88 -19.00
C GLY A 28 -12.44 6.06 -19.00
N GLY A 29 -11.53 6.09 -19.99
CA GLY A 29 -10.48 7.11 -20.05
C GLY A 29 -9.36 6.91 -19.01
N TRP A 30 -8.66 7.98 -18.68
CA TRP A 30 -7.54 8.00 -17.71
C TRP A 30 -7.78 9.06 -16.64
N SER A 31 -7.37 8.77 -15.41
CA SER A 31 -7.30 9.79 -14.36
C SER A 31 -6.28 10.87 -14.72
N ALA A 32 -6.41 12.05 -14.11
CA ALA A 32 -5.28 12.96 -13.99
C ALA A 32 -4.09 12.26 -13.31
N PRO A 33 -2.84 12.69 -13.56
CA PRO A 33 -1.69 12.25 -12.79
C PRO A 33 -1.93 12.47 -11.30
N MET A 34 -1.68 11.45 -10.50
CA MET A 34 -1.81 11.51 -9.05
C MET A 34 -0.48 11.15 -8.39
N ARG A 35 -0.22 11.81 -7.26
CA ARG A 35 0.95 11.59 -6.41
C ARG A 35 0.58 10.67 -5.24
N ARG A 36 1.40 9.66 -5.00
CA ARG A 36 1.25 8.70 -3.88
C ARG A 36 2.57 8.55 -3.15
N GLU A 37 2.51 8.68 -1.84
CA GLU A 37 3.63 8.39 -0.95
C GLU A 37 3.48 6.96 -0.45
N LEU A 38 4.46 6.12 -0.77
CA LEU A 38 4.46 4.70 -0.48
C LEU A 38 5.46 4.42 0.64
N PHE A 39 4.93 4.17 1.84
CA PHE A 39 5.74 3.77 2.98
C PHE A 39 6.15 2.30 2.81
N GLN A 40 7.44 2.08 2.59
CA GLN A 40 8.00 0.76 2.42
C GLN A 40 8.46 0.22 3.76
N ARG A 41 7.63 -0.65 4.31
CA ARG A 41 8.00 -1.58 5.37
C ARG A 41 8.08 -2.95 4.71
N GLY A 42 9.20 -3.66 4.88
CA GLY A 42 9.38 -5.00 4.31
C GLY A 42 8.29 -5.98 4.76
N ASP A 43 8.39 -7.21 4.27
CA ASP A 43 7.36 -8.23 4.49
C ASP A 43 7.12 -8.51 5.98
N ALA A 44 5.87 -8.84 6.30
CA ALA A 44 5.45 -9.17 7.66
C ALA A 44 4.61 -10.43 7.66
N VAL A 45 4.64 -11.17 8.78
CA VAL A 45 3.82 -12.36 9.01
C VAL A 45 2.77 -12.04 10.06
N GLY A 46 1.50 -12.33 9.75
CA GLY A 46 0.39 -12.26 10.70
C GLY A 46 0.09 -13.63 11.29
N VAL A 47 -0.09 -13.69 12.60
CA VAL A 47 -0.60 -14.88 13.31
C VAL A 47 -1.92 -14.49 13.96
N LEU A 48 -2.92 -15.36 13.84
CA LEU A 48 -4.17 -15.27 14.61
C LEU A 48 -4.13 -16.32 15.73
N PRO A 49 -3.77 -15.94 16.97
CA PRO A 49 -3.88 -16.84 18.10
C PRO A 49 -5.35 -17.20 18.32
N TRP A 50 -5.65 -18.49 18.34
CA TRP A 50 -6.99 -19.02 18.50
C TRP A 50 -7.03 -20.02 19.66
N ASP A 51 -7.84 -19.73 20.68
CA ASP A 51 -8.12 -20.64 21.79
C ASP A 51 -9.63 -21.00 21.79
N PRO A 52 -10.01 -22.13 21.19
CA PRO A 52 -11.41 -22.54 21.10
C PRO A 52 -12.04 -22.88 22.45
N LYS A 53 -11.25 -23.12 23.51
CA LYS A 53 -11.77 -23.50 24.83
C LYS A 53 -12.12 -22.30 25.71
N ARG A 54 -11.64 -21.10 25.36
CA ARG A 54 -11.97 -19.85 26.05
C ARG A 54 -13.06 -19.03 25.36
N MET A 55 -13.51 -19.43 24.18
CA MET A 55 -14.54 -18.70 23.44
C MET A 55 -15.95 -19.15 23.89
N ASN A 56 -16.30 -18.78 25.12
CA ASN A 56 -17.65 -18.90 25.63
C ASN A 56 -18.48 -17.77 25.00
N TRP A 57 -19.10 -18.03 23.85
CA TRP A 57 -20.20 -17.18 23.37
C TRP A 57 -21.42 -17.46 24.25
N CYS A 58 -21.65 -16.57 25.21
CA CYS A 58 -22.96 -16.30 25.79
C CYS A 58 -23.29 -14.84 25.49
#